data_AF-A0A969GR21-F1
#
_entry.id   AF-A0A969GR21-F1
#
_cell.length_a   1.000
_cell.length_b   1.000
_cell.length_c   1.000
_cell.angle_alpha   90.00
_cell.angle_beta   90.00
_cell.angle_gamma   90.00
#
_symmetry.space_group_name_H-M   'P 1'
#
loop_
_entity.id
_entity.type
_entity.pdbx_description
1 polymer ?
#
loop_
_entity_poly.entity_id
_entity_poly.type
_entity_poly.pdbx_seq_one_letter_code
_entity_poly.pdbx_strand_id
1 'polypeptide(L)'
;MHVRIVRLQARSALEALDRPNALALPLIEPTPAGDPQPNPAPGDPAVMVYARALSPDEETETIVKSLARWLPANPDQTVAVLAPENQRGFKLTEALERASLPFDDSLLRSDSATRAAAQALSTVLSYITQPHTATHLGQIWEEVWWPRWFAQNAARRKMQPMAGHSRKRQPGR
;
A
#
# COMPACT_ATOMS: atom_id res chain seq x y z
N MET A 1 -8.43 18.28 4.29
CA MET A 1 -9.03 17.68 3.09
C MET A 1 -7.89 17.01 2.34
N HIS A 2 -7.92 15.69 2.15
CA HIS A 2 -6.75 14.94 1.67
C HIS A 2 -7.15 14.01 0.51
N VAL A 3 -6.28 13.91 -0.50
CA VAL A 3 -6.39 12.92 -1.57
C VAL A 3 -6.10 11.54 -1.00
N ARG A 4 -7.04 10.60 -1.09
CA ARG A 4 -6.80 9.20 -0.69
C ARG A 4 -6.26 8.40 -1.87
N ILE A 5 -5.17 7.68 -1.68
CA ILE A 5 -4.66 6.80 -2.75
C ILE A 5 -4.97 5.36 -2.38
N VAL A 6 -5.71 4.69 -3.26
CA VAL A 6 -6.19 3.32 -3.03
C VAL A 6 -5.66 2.42 -4.14
N ARG A 7 -5.15 1.26 -3.74
CA ARG A 7 -4.83 0.20 -4.70
C ARG A 7 -6.11 -0.49 -5.15
N LEU A 8 -6.30 -0.61 -6.47
CA LEU A 8 -7.26 -1.55 -7.01
C LEU A 8 -6.72 -2.97 -6.79
N GLN A 9 -7.24 -3.66 -5.76
CA GLN A 9 -7.07 -5.10 -5.68
C GLN A 9 -8.16 -5.74 -6.54
N ALA A 10 -7.82 -6.08 -7.77
CA ALA A 10 -8.49 -7.18 -8.44
C ALA A 10 -8.09 -8.45 -7.68
N ARG A 11 -8.80 -8.76 -6.59
CA ARG A 11 -8.79 -10.14 -6.10
C ARG A 11 -9.33 -10.95 -7.27
N SER A 12 -8.54 -11.89 -7.78
CA SER A 12 -9.07 -12.94 -8.64
C SER A 12 -10.04 -13.76 -7.80
N ALA A 13 -11.26 -13.27 -7.64
CA ALA A 13 -12.42 -14.07 -7.29
C ALA A 13 -12.81 -14.97 -8.48
N LEU A 14 -11.81 -15.47 -9.22
CA LEU A 14 -11.99 -16.27 -10.42
C LEU A 14 -11.87 -17.77 -10.10
N GLU A 15 -11.26 -18.15 -8.98
CA GLU A 15 -11.07 -19.57 -8.61
C GLU A 15 -12.30 -20.23 -7.97
N ALA A 16 -13.39 -19.47 -7.71
CA ALA A 16 -14.62 -20.03 -7.12
C ALA A 16 -15.85 -19.97 -8.05
N LEU A 17 -15.71 -19.49 -9.29
CA LEU A 17 -16.82 -19.39 -10.24
C LEU A 17 -16.84 -20.60 -11.19
N ASP A 18 -17.26 -21.75 -10.69
CA ASP A 18 -17.80 -22.80 -11.56
C ASP A 18 -19.19 -22.39 -12.04
N ARG A 19 -19.34 -21.43 -12.98
CA ARG A 19 -20.67 -21.07 -13.54
C ARG A 19 -20.56 -20.53 -14.97
N PRO A 20 -21.33 -21.06 -15.95
CA PRO A 20 -21.48 -20.49 -17.30
C PRO A 20 -22.02 -19.04 -17.35
N ASN A 21 -22.25 -18.41 -16.20
CA ASN A 21 -22.78 -17.06 -16.03
C ASN A 21 -21.72 -16.05 -15.54
N ALA A 22 -20.43 -16.41 -15.46
CA ALA A 22 -19.36 -15.47 -15.09
C ALA A 22 -19.23 -14.27 -16.07
N LEU A 23 -19.86 -14.38 -17.25
CA LEU A 23 -19.98 -13.33 -18.27
C LEU A 23 -21.44 -12.89 -18.52
N ALA A 24 -22.38 -13.23 -17.62
CA ALA A 24 -23.74 -12.68 -17.72
C ALA A 24 -23.71 -11.16 -17.53
N LEU A 25 -24.63 -10.45 -18.19
CA LEU A 25 -24.73 -9.00 -18.10
C LEU A 25 -24.83 -8.59 -16.62
N PRO A 26 -23.91 -7.77 -16.08
CA PRO A 26 -24.01 -7.32 -14.70
C PRO A 26 -25.23 -6.42 -14.57
N LEU A 27 -26.27 -6.90 -13.90
CA LEU A 27 -27.47 -6.12 -13.62
C LEU A 27 -27.15 -5.14 -12.48
N ILE A 28 -26.74 -3.93 -12.81
CA ILE A 28 -26.61 -2.82 -11.86
C ILE A 28 -27.93 -2.06 -11.88
N GLU A 29 -28.67 -2.08 -10.77
CA GLU A 29 -29.92 -1.32 -10.62
C GLU A 29 -29.65 0.01 -9.87
N PRO A 30 -30.33 1.12 -10.24
CA PRO A 30 -30.27 2.35 -9.48
C PRO A 30 -30.81 2.17 -8.06
N THR A 31 -30.29 2.95 -7.10
CA THR A 31 -30.84 3.01 -5.75
C THR A 31 -32.32 3.44 -5.79
N PRO A 32 -33.23 2.79 -5.04
CA PRO A 32 -34.64 3.17 -4.96
C PRO A 32 -34.85 4.63 -4.49
N ALA A 33 -36.01 5.20 -4.81
CA ALA A 33 -36.39 6.51 -4.30
C ALA A 33 -36.49 6.48 -2.77
N GLY A 34 -35.77 7.39 -2.09
CA GLY A 34 -35.74 7.45 -0.62
C GLY A 34 -34.69 6.55 0.04
N ASP A 35 -33.78 5.95 -0.74
CA ASP A 35 -32.62 5.25 -0.17
C ASP A 35 -31.80 6.19 0.74
N PRO A 36 -31.39 5.75 1.95
CA PRO A 36 -30.55 6.56 2.84
C PRO A 36 -29.22 7.01 2.24
N GLN A 37 -28.72 6.28 1.23
CA GLN A 37 -27.49 6.55 0.51
C GLN A 37 -27.76 6.50 -1.01
N PRO A 38 -28.47 7.50 -1.55
CA PRO A 38 -28.84 7.52 -2.96
C PRO A 38 -27.59 7.67 -3.85
N ASN A 39 -27.66 7.16 -5.08
CA ASN A 39 -26.64 7.45 -6.08
C ASN A 39 -26.52 8.97 -6.27
N PRO A 40 -25.28 9.51 -6.33
CA PRO A 40 -25.08 10.93 -6.58
C PRO A 40 -25.66 11.33 -7.93
N ALA A 41 -26.02 12.60 -8.08
CA ALA A 41 -26.47 13.14 -9.36
C ALA A 41 -25.39 12.89 -10.43
N PRO A 42 -25.78 12.49 -11.65
CA PRO A 42 -24.81 12.31 -12.72
C PRO A 42 -24.08 13.63 -12.97
N GLY A 43 -22.75 13.59 -12.96
CA GLY A 43 -21.92 14.75 -13.32
C GLY A 43 -22.06 15.11 -14.80
N ASP A 44 -21.53 16.27 -15.19
CA ASP A 44 -21.43 16.70 -16.58
C ASP A 44 -19.97 17.01 -16.95
N PRO A 45 -19.28 16.15 -17.72
CA PRO A 45 -19.71 14.81 -18.14
C PRO A 45 -19.67 13.80 -16.97
N ALA A 46 -20.52 12.77 -17.03
CA ALA A 46 -20.61 11.75 -15.98
C ALA A 46 -19.31 10.93 -15.84
N VAL A 47 -18.60 10.71 -16.96
CA VAL A 47 -17.30 10.05 -17.01
C VAL A 47 -16.43 10.80 -18.02
N MET A 48 -15.19 11.12 -17.62
CA MET A 48 -14.19 11.72 -18.50
C MET A 48 -13.08 10.71 -18.77
N VAL A 49 -12.88 10.37 -20.05
CA VAL A 49 -11.80 9.50 -20.50
C VAL A 49 -10.73 10.36 -21.17
N TYR A 50 -9.52 10.36 -20.61
CA TYR A 50 -8.40 11.11 -21.16
C TYR A 50 -7.74 10.30 -22.29
N ALA A 51 -8.30 10.37 -23.51
CA ALA A 51 -7.91 9.56 -24.66
C ALA A 51 -6.60 10.00 -25.35
N ARG A 52 -5.59 10.42 -24.59
CA ARG A 52 -4.25 10.75 -25.10
C ARG A 52 -3.24 9.73 -24.59
N ALA A 53 -2.34 9.31 -25.47
CA ALA A 53 -1.17 8.55 -25.04
C ALA A 53 -0.28 9.46 -24.18
N LEU A 54 0.01 9.02 -22.96
CA LEU A 54 0.91 9.69 -22.03
C LEU A 54 1.98 8.70 -21.58
N SER A 55 3.19 9.18 -21.36
CA SER A 55 4.15 8.47 -20.52
C SER A 55 3.66 8.44 -19.06
N PRO A 56 4.15 7.49 -18.23
CA PRO A 56 3.75 7.42 -16.82
C PRO A 56 3.99 8.71 -16.02
N ASP A 57 5.04 9.45 -16.35
CA ASP A 57 5.38 10.69 -15.66
C ASP A 57 4.45 11.83 -16.12
N GLU A 58 4.13 11.93 -17.41
CA GLU A 58 3.15 12.90 -17.93
C GLU A 58 1.73 12.65 -17.39
N GLU A 59 1.34 11.38 -17.24
CA GLU A 59 0.08 10.99 -16.60
C GLU A 59 0.03 11.48 -15.15
N THR A 60 1.11 11.25 -14.41
CA THR A 60 1.25 11.70 -13.02
C THR A 60 1.14 13.22 -12.91
N GLU A 61 1.86 13.97 -13.74
CA GLU A 61 1.77 15.43 -13.76
C GLU A 61 0.37 15.94 -14.12
N THR A 62 -0.30 15.28 -15.08
CA THR A 62 -1.65 15.64 -15.51
C THR A 62 -2.64 15.46 -14.36
N ILE A 63 -2.54 14.36 -13.61
CA ILE A 63 -3.35 14.10 -12.41
C ILE A 63 -3.10 15.17 -11.34
N VAL A 64 -1.83 15.48 -11.04
CA VAL A 64 -1.47 16.51 -10.04
C VAL A 64 -2.04 17.87 -10.43
N LYS A 65 -1.90 18.29 -11.70
CA LYS A 65 -2.47 19.54 -12.20
C LYS A 65 -4.00 19.56 -12.08
N SER A 66 -4.66 18.43 -12.34
CA SER A 66 -6.10 18.31 -12.19
C SER A 66 -6.53 18.46 -10.73
N LEU A 67 -5.85 17.78 -9.80
CA LEU A 67 -6.13 17.82 -8.36
C LEU A 67 -5.90 19.21 -7.76
N ALA A 68 -4.83 19.90 -8.16
CA ALA A 68 -4.53 21.26 -7.70
C ALA A 68 -5.68 22.24 -8.00
N ARG A 69 -6.37 22.05 -9.13
CA ARG A 69 -7.55 22.84 -9.50
C ARG A 69 -8.82 22.34 -8.83
N TRP A 70 -8.98 21.04 -8.67
CA TRP A 70 -10.21 20.44 -8.15
C TRP A 70 -10.39 20.64 -6.63
N LEU A 71 -9.33 20.48 -5.86
CA LEU A 71 -9.36 20.58 -4.39
C LEU A 71 -9.95 21.90 -3.86
N PRO A 72 -9.48 23.10 -4.29
CA PRO A 72 -10.04 24.35 -3.79
C PRO A 72 -11.49 24.59 -4.24
N ALA A 73 -11.91 23.98 -5.35
CA ALA A 73 -13.28 24.12 -5.87
C ALA A 73 -14.30 23.19 -5.19
N ASN A 74 -13.86 22.16 -4.46
CA ASN A 74 -14.74 21.14 -3.90
C ASN A 74 -14.43 20.83 -2.42
N PRO A 75 -14.35 21.84 -1.52
CA PRO A 75 -13.78 21.71 -0.18
C PRO A 75 -14.47 20.69 0.76
N ASP A 76 -15.74 20.41 0.49
CA ASP A 76 -16.63 19.50 1.22
C ASP A 76 -16.65 18.07 0.67
N GLN A 77 -15.96 17.83 -0.45
CA GLN A 77 -15.94 16.53 -1.11
C GLN A 77 -14.65 15.75 -0.83
N THR A 78 -14.65 14.48 -1.21
CA THR A 78 -13.46 13.63 -1.14
C THR A 78 -13.05 13.19 -2.54
N VAL A 79 -11.75 13.07 -2.75
CA VAL A 79 -11.18 12.57 -4.01
C VAL A 79 -10.25 11.42 -3.70
N ALA A 80 -10.36 10.36 -4.49
CA ALA A 80 -9.47 9.22 -4.43
C ALA A 80 -8.79 9.01 -5.79
N VAL A 81 -7.49 8.71 -5.75
CA VAL A 81 -6.75 8.27 -6.94
C VAL A 81 -6.53 6.78 -6.84
N LEU A 82 -6.98 6.06 -7.86
CA LEU A 82 -6.80 4.62 -7.96
C LEU A 82 -5.60 4.33 -8.85
N ALA A 83 -4.65 3.55 -8.32
CA ALA A 83 -3.50 3.09 -9.08
C ALA A 83 -3.58 1.56 -9.27
N PRO A 84 -3.12 1.03 -10.43
CA PRO A 84 -3.11 -0.41 -10.68
C PRO A 84 -2.08 -1.13 -9.77
N GLU A 85 -1.01 -0.44 -9.38
CA GLU A 85 0.08 -0.98 -8.57
C GLU A 85 0.55 0.01 -7.50
N ASN A 86 1.05 -0.51 -6.36
CA ASN A 86 1.55 0.31 -5.26
C ASN A 86 2.70 1.21 -5.66
N GLN A 87 3.62 0.73 -6.51
CA GLN A 87 4.77 1.54 -6.95
C GLN A 87 4.32 2.81 -7.68
N ARG A 88 3.28 2.72 -8.52
CA ARG A 88 2.67 3.89 -9.17
C ARG A 88 2.01 4.83 -8.15
N GLY A 89 1.35 4.27 -7.14
CA GLY A 89 0.81 5.04 -6.01
C GLY A 89 1.90 5.84 -5.28
N PHE A 90 3.05 5.24 -5.00
CA PHE A 90 4.18 5.92 -4.35
C PHE A 90 4.79 7.03 -5.22
N LYS A 91 4.96 6.80 -6.52
CA LYS A 91 5.41 7.86 -7.45
C LYS A 91 4.47 9.06 -7.45
N LEU A 92 3.16 8.81 -7.37
CA LEU A 92 2.17 9.86 -7.26
C LEU A 92 2.24 10.60 -5.92
N THR A 93 2.46 9.91 -4.79
CA THR A 93 2.65 10.58 -3.49
C THR A 93 3.83 11.54 -3.53
N GLU A 94 4.96 11.14 -4.12
CA GLU A 94 6.13 12.01 -4.28
C GLU A 94 5.82 13.24 -5.14
N ALA A 95 4.99 13.08 -6.18
CA ALA A 95 4.56 14.18 -7.03
C ALA A 95 3.60 15.15 -6.32
N LEU A 96 2.67 14.62 -5.52
CA LEU A 96 1.76 15.43 -4.70
C LEU A 96 2.51 16.19 -3.61
N GLU A 97 3.50 15.56 -2.98
CA GLU A 97 4.38 16.18 -1.99
C GLU A 97 5.19 17.33 -2.62
N ARG A 98 5.81 17.10 -3.79
CA ARG A 98 6.49 18.16 -4.57
C ARG A 98 5.57 19.31 -4.94
N ALA A 99 4.29 19.04 -5.18
CA ALA A 99 3.27 20.06 -5.46
C ALA A 99 2.64 20.67 -4.20
N SER A 100 3.07 20.27 -3.00
CA SER A 100 2.50 20.70 -1.71
C SER A 100 0.98 20.47 -1.59
N LEU A 101 0.47 19.40 -2.21
CA LEU A 101 -0.94 19.02 -2.12
C LEU A 101 -1.17 18.07 -0.94
N PRO A 102 -2.27 18.23 -0.18
CA PRO A 102 -2.57 17.35 0.94
C PRO A 102 -3.04 15.96 0.47
N PHE A 103 -2.43 14.89 0.98
CA PHE A 103 -2.80 13.51 0.68
C PHE A 103 -2.75 12.58 1.91
N ASP A 104 -3.41 11.42 1.80
CA ASP A 104 -3.43 10.32 2.77
C ASP A 104 -3.04 9.02 2.03
N ASP A 105 -1.85 8.49 2.35
CA ASP A 105 -1.25 7.30 1.75
C ASP A 105 -1.31 6.07 2.67
N SER A 106 -2.05 6.15 3.78
CA SER A 106 -2.16 5.07 4.77
C SER A 106 -2.56 3.73 4.13
N LEU A 107 -3.42 3.76 3.11
CA LEU A 107 -3.89 2.59 2.36
C LEU A 107 -2.82 1.97 1.43
N LEU A 108 -1.81 2.73 1.01
CA LEU A 108 -0.66 2.19 0.25
C LEU A 108 0.32 1.44 1.16
N ARG A 109 0.43 1.86 2.42
CA ARG A 109 1.42 1.34 3.38
C ARG A 109 0.93 0.16 4.21
N SER A 110 -0.39 -0.03 4.33
CA SER A 110 -1.01 -0.98 5.26
C SER A 110 -0.93 -2.46 4.84
N ASP A 111 -0.56 -2.76 3.60
CA ASP A 111 -0.51 -4.15 3.10
C ASP A 111 0.90 -4.79 3.17
N SER A 112 1.96 -4.02 3.46
CA SER A 112 3.33 -4.55 3.43
C SER A 112 3.65 -5.46 4.63
N ALA A 113 3.28 -5.04 5.84
CA ALA A 113 3.57 -5.79 7.06
C ALA A 113 2.76 -7.09 7.16
N THR A 114 1.47 -7.04 6.85
CA THR A 114 0.59 -8.23 6.83
C THR A 114 1.01 -9.22 5.75
N ARG A 115 1.32 -8.75 4.54
CA ARG A 115 1.82 -9.61 3.46
C ARG A 115 3.19 -10.20 3.78
N ALA A 116 4.09 -9.44 4.41
CA ALA A 116 5.38 -9.95 4.87
C ALA A 116 5.22 -11.01 5.98
N ALA A 117 4.25 -10.84 6.88
CA ALA A 117 3.93 -11.84 7.90
C ALA A 117 3.34 -13.11 7.27
N ALA A 118 2.39 -12.98 6.35
CA ALA A 118 1.79 -14.10 5.62
C ALA A 118 2.83 -14.85 4.78
N GLN A 119 3.73 -14.14 4.10
CA GLN A 119 4.84 -14.73 3.35
C GLN A 119 5.77 -15.53 4.27
N ALA A 120 6.18 -14.95 5.39
CA ALA A 120 7.04 -15.65 6.36
C ALA A 120 6.37 -16.91 6.92
N LEU A 121 5.07 -16.87 7.19
CA LEU A 121 4.31 -18.05 7.63
C LEU A 121 4.26 -19.11 6.52
N SER A 122 4.04 -18.71 5.27
CA SER A 122 4.04 -19.62 4.11
C SER A 122 5.40 -20.30 3.92
N THR A 123 6.51 -19.57 4.02
CA THR A 123 7.88 -20.12 3.95
C THR A 123 8.11 -21.15 5.07
N VAL A 124 7.69 -20.84 6.31
CA VAL A 124 7.82 -21.77 7.44
C VAL A 124 6.96 -23.03 7.26
N LEU A 125 5.70 -22.87 6.85
CA LEU A 125 4.80 -24.00 6.62
C LEU A 125 5.30 -24.91 5.50
N SER A 126 5.86 -24.34 4.43
CA SER A 126 6.44 -25.11 3.31
C SER A 126 7.54 -26.05 3.78
N TYR A 127 8.43 -25.58 4.66
CA TYR A 127 9.43 -26.44 5.30
C TYR A 127 8.81 -27.51 6.20
N ILE A 128 7.84 -27.15 7.05
CA ILE A 128 7.19 -28.12 7.96
C ILE A 128 6.54 -29.27 7.17
N THR A 129 5.97 -28.98 6.00
CA THR A 129 5.37 -29.99 5.14
C THR A 129 6.41 -30.90 4.46
N GLN A 130 7.63 -30.43 4.24
CA GLN A 130 8.71 -31.16 3.57
C GLN A 130 10.07 -30.89 4.23
N PRO A 131 10.30 -31.43 5.45
CA PRO A 131 11.47 -31.06 6.24
C PRO A 131 12.78 -31.71 5.74
N HIS A 132 12.69 -32.71 4.86
CA HIS A 132 13.83 -33.37 4.24
C HIS A 132 14.44 -32.57 3.08
N THR A 133 13.74 -31.54 2.61
CA THR A 133 14.20 -30.68 1.51
C THR A 133 15.10 -29.57 2.06
N ALA A 134 16.42 -29.74 1.94
CA ALA A 134 17.41 -28.83 2.50
C ALA A 134 17.29 -27.37 2.00
N THR A 135 16.79 -27.16 0.78
CA THR A 135 16.58 -25.82 0.22
C THR A 135 15.55 -24.99 1.00
N HIS A 136 14.52 -25.63 1.56
CA HIS A 136 13.50 -24.95 2.37
C HIS A 136 14.08 -24.39 3.68
N LEU A 137 15.04 -25.08 4.28
CA LEU A 137 15.73 -24.59 5.48
C LEU A 137 16.57 -23.34 5.16
N GLY A 138 17.25 -23.33 4.01
CA GLY A 138 17.98 -22.15 3.52
C GLY A 138 17.08 -20.94 3.34
N GLN A 139 15.91 -21.12 2.72
CA GLN A 139 14.92 -20.06 2.54
C GLN A 139 14.39 -19.50 3.87
N ILE A 140 14.10 -20.36 4.85
CA ILE A 140 13.72 -19.89 6.20
C ILE A 140 14.82 -19.03 6.81
N TRP A 141 16.08 -19.49 6.70
CA TRP A 141 17.20 -18.78 7.27
C TRP A 141 17.36 -17.39 6.65
N GLU A 142 17.36 -17.30 5.32
CA GLU A 142 17.61 -16.06 4.58
C GLU A 142 16.42 -15.09 4.59
N GLU A 143 15.19 -15.60 4.43
CA GLU A 143 14.01 -14.75 4.22
C GLU A 143 13.28 -14.40 5.53
N VAL A 144 13.34 -15.28 6.54
CA VAL A 144 12.56 -15.13 7.78
C VAL A 144 13.46 -14.81 8.97
N TRP A 145 14.47 -15.63 9.23
CA TRP A 145 15.25 -15.54 10.46
C TRP A 145 16.30 -14.43 10.44
N TRP A 146 17.17 -14.41 9.41
CA TRP A 146 18.29 -13.49 9.32
C TRP A 146 17.91 -12.01 9.32
N PRO A 147 16.92 -11.54 8.52
CA PRO A 147 16.53 -10.13 8.49
C PRO A 147 15.96 -9.66 9.84
N ARG A 148 15.15 -10.50 10.49
CA ARG A 148 14.52 -10.20 11.78
C ARG A 148 15.54 -10.17 12.92
N TRP A 149 16.46 -11.14 12.94
CA TRP A 149 17.54 -11.18 13.92
C TRP A 149 18.43 -9.94 13.79
N PHE A 150 18.83 -9.57 12.57
CA PHE A 150 19.66 -8.39 12.33
C PHE A 150 18.96 -7.10 12.79
N ALA A 151 17.68 -6.91 12.44
CA ALA A 151 16.90 -5.75 12.86
C ALA A 151 16.79 -5.62 14.39
N GLN A 152 16.51 -6.72 15.11
CA GLN A 152 16.43 -6.73 16.57
C GLN A 152 17.78 -6.43 17.24
N ASN A 153 18.87 -7.00 16.71
CA ASN A 153 20.21 -6.79 17.28
C ASN A 153 20.76 -5.39 16.99
N ALA A 154 20.46 -4.82 15.82
CA ALA A 154 20.78 -3.43 15.49
C ALA A 154 20.05 -2.45 16.42
N ALA A 155 18.77 -2.69 16.73
CA ALA A 155 18.01 -1.88 17.68
C ALA A 155 18.58 -1.98 19.11
N ARG A 156 18.93 -3.19 19.57
CA ARG A 156 19.56 -3.43 20.88
C ARG A 156 20.90 -2.70 21.05
N ARG A 157 21.73 -2.66 20.00
CA ARG A 157 23.01 -1.94 20.01
C ARG A 157 22.86 -0.44 20.13
N LYS A 158 21.79 0.14 19.59
CA LYS A 158 21.51 1.59 19.70
C LYS A 158 20.94 2.01 21.06
N MET A 159 20.33 1.09 21.80
CA MET A 159 19.71 1.35 23.12
C MET A 159 20.66 1.17 24.31
N GLN A 160 21.89 0.68 24.13
CA GLN A 160 22.89 0.68 25.19
C GLN A 160 23.67 2.01 25.15
N PRO A 161 23.48 2.93 26.11
CA PRO A 161 24.44 4.01 26.27
C PRO A 161 25.77 3.38 26.71
N MET A 162 26.87 3.83 26.11
CA MET A 162 28.23 3.40 26.43
C MET A 162 28.49 3.59 27.94
N ALA A 163 28.30 2.53 28.72
CA ALA A 163 28.71 2.47 30.13
C ALA A 163 30.23 2.30 30.18
N GLY A 164 30.95 3.38 29.86
CA GLY A 164 32.38 3.50 29.93
C GLY A 164 32.88 3.65 31.36
N HIS A 165 33.14 2.52 32.01
CA HIS A 165 34.21 2.25 32.98
C HIS A 165 34.94 3.47 33.57
N SER A 166 34.45 4.00 34.69
CA SER A 166 35.21 4.92 35.54
C SER A 166 36.18 4.12 36.43
N ARG A 167 37.40 3.87 35.94
CA ARG A 167 38.52 3.40 36.80
C ARG A 167 39.06 4.61 37.58
N LYS A 168 38.57 4.82 38.80
CA LYS A 168 39.23 5.71 39.77
C LYS A 168 40.61 5.14 40.10
N ARG A 169 41.68 5.80 39.64
CA ARG A 169 43.04 5.59 40.13
C ARG A 169 43.15 6.25 41.51
N GLN A 170 43.37 5.43 42.53
CA GLN A 170 43.87 5.86 43.84
C GLN A 170 45.38 6.14 43.72
N PRO A 171 45.91 7.28 44.17
CA PRO A 171 47.32 7.40 44.49
C PRO A 171 47.50 7.26 46.01
N GLY A 172 48.28 6.26 46.42
CA GLY A 172 48.82 6.16 47.76
C GLY A 172 50.27 6.63 47.80
N ARG A 173 50.53 7.70 48.54
CA ARG A 173 51.55 7.83 49.60
C ARG A 173 51.52 9.24 50.15
#